data_AF-A0A7V5S1C9-F1
#
_entry.id   AF-A0A7V5S1C9-F1
#
_cell.length_a   1.000
_cell.length_b   1.000
_cell.length_c   1.000
_cell.angle_alpha   90.00
_cell.angle_beta   90.00
_cell.angle_gamma   90.00
#
_symmetry.space_group_name_H-M   'P 1'
#
loop_
_entity.id
_entity.type
_entity.pdbx_description
1 polymer ?
#
loop_
_entity_poly.entity_id
_entity_poly.type
_entity_poly.pdbx_seq_one_letter_code
_entity_poly.pdbx_strand_id
1 'polypeptide(L)'
;MKIVSRSAPYLVVLLALLGLLGWIRHEQRREERLLNELTSYSEPDWASRLPAIRAAVRQQSTDVAKLITLAEQITAAYREKDAPLRFKVVQSDDGAPMLRLNAGVMLPRWYTARAARIAYDETRRALGREVPLIIYETYLVGRARRIGECHARNGVLEVVFR
;
A
#
# COMPACT_ATOMS: atom_id res chain seq x y z
N MET A 1 -2.28 2.37 -69.35
CA MET A 1 -2.88 1.31 -68.51
C MET A 1 -2.61 1.60 -67.04
N LYS A 2 -3.60 2.08 -66.28
CA LYS A 2 -3.50 2.28 -64.83
C LYS A 2 -4.00 1.02 -64.12
N ILE A 3 -3.12 0.04 -63.95
CA ILE A 3 -3.41 -1.12 -63.07
C ILE A 3 -3.11 -0.65 -61.65
N VAL A 4 -4.02 0.14 -61.08
CA VAL A 4 -4.00 0.37 -59.64
C VAL A 4 -4.37 -0.97 -59.01
N SER A 5 -3.37 -1.67 -58.47
CA SER A 5 -3.50 -3.05 -58.03
C SER A 5 -4.66 -3.16 -57.03
N ARG A 6 -5.64 -4.03 -57.34
CA ARG A 6 -6.80 -4.33 -56.48
C ARG A 6 -6.40 -4.81 -55.06
N SER A 7 -5.13 -5.13 -54.86
CA SER A 7 -4.50 -5.57 -53.61
C SER A 7 -4.03 -4.43 -52.69
N ALA A 8 -3.88 -3.20 -53.20
CA ALA A 8 -3.46 -2.04 -52.40
C ALA A 8 -4.34 -1.76 -51.16
N PRO A 9 -5.70 -1.78 -51.22
CA PRO A 9 -6.52 -1.53 -50.03
C PRO A 9 -6.37 -2.63 -48.98
N TYR A 10 -6.22 -3.89 -49.40
CA TYR A 10 -6.02 -5.02 -48.49
C TYR A 10 -4.67 -4.94 -47.77
N LEU A 11 -3.63 -4.42 -48.45
CA LEU A 11 -2.31 -4.25 -47.88
C LEU A 11 -2.29 -3.14 -46.81
N VAL A 12 -3.06 -2.06 -47.03
CA VAL A 12 -3.26 -1.01 -46.02
C VAL A 12 -3.98 -1.55 -44.78
N VAL A 13 -5.04 -2.36 -44.98
CA VAL A 13 -5.76 -3.00 -43.87
C VAL A 13 -4.86 -3.95 -43.10
N LEU A 14 -4.03 -4.74 -43.78
CA LEU A 14 -3.09 -5.66 -43.15
C LEU A 14 -2.04 -4.91 -42.30
N LEU A 15 -1.48 -3.82 -42.83
CA LEU A 15 -0.52 -2.98 -42.09
C LEU A 15 -1.16 -2.33 -40.87
N ALA A 16 -2.40 -1.86 -40.98
CA ALA A 16 -3.14 -1.31 -39.85
C ALA A 16 -3.36 -2.37 -38.76
N LEU A 17 -3.73 -3.60 -39.14
CA LEU A 17 -3.89 -4.74 -38.22
C LEU A 17 -2.57 -5.11 -37.52
N LEU A 18 -1.47 -5.15 -38.25
CA LEU A 18 -0.14 -5.42 -37.68
C LEU A 18 0.31 -4.30 -36.73
N GLY A 19 0.05 -3.04 -37.06
CA GLY A 19 0.30 -1.91 -36.18
C GLY A 19 -0.52 -1.97 -34.89
N LEU A 20 -1.79 -2.36 -34.98
CA LEU A 20 -2.71 -2.47 -33.85
C LEU A 20 -2.33 -3.64 -32.92
N LEU A 21 -1.96 -4.78 -33.50
CA LEU A 21 -1.42 -5.93 -32.74
C LEU A 21 -0.09 -5.59 -32.06
N GLY A 22 0.79 -4.84 -32.75
CA GLY A 22 2.03 -4.33 -32.18
C GLY A 22 1.79 -3.38 -31.00
N TRP A 23 0.81 -2.48 -31.13
CA TRP A 23 0.39 -1.56 -30.07
C TRP A 23 -0.19 -2.28 -28.86
N ILE A 24 -1.11 -3.23 -29.06
CA ILE A 24 -1.69 -4.03 -27.98
C ILE A 24 -0.59 -4.80 -27.23
N ARG A 25 0.33 -5.43 -27.96
CA ARG A 25 1.44 -6.18 -27.35
C ARG A 25 2.43 -5.26 -26.62
N HIS A 26 2.58 -4.01 -27.07
CA HIS A 26 3.39 -3.01 -26.40
C HIS A 26 2.73 -2.55 -25.08
N GLU A 27 1.43 -2.27 -25.09
CA GLU A 27 0.68 -1.93 -23.88
C GLU A 27 0.63 -3.09 -22.88
N GLN A 28 0.45 -4.34 -23.33
CA GLN A 28 0.56 -5.51 -22.44
C GLN A 28 1.93 -5.61 -21.78
N ARG A 29 3.02 -5.42 -22.53
CA ARG A 29 4.38 -5.41 -21.96
C ARG A 29 4.66 -4.21 -21.05
N ARG A 30 3.92 -3.11 -21.21
CA ARG A 30 3.99 -1.93 -20.35
C ARG A 30 3.25 -2.18 -19.04
N GLU A 31 2.07 -2.79 -19.10
CA GLU A 31 1.34 -3.25 -17.92
C GLU A 31 2.12 -4.32 -17.14
N GLU A 32 2.71 -5.31 -17.82
CA GLU A 32 3.56 -6.32 -17.19
C GLU A 32 4.81 -5.71 -16.55
N ARG A 33 5.41 -4.68 -17.16
CA ARG A 33 6.55 -3.96 -16.56
C ARG A 33 6.14 -3.16 -15.34
N LEU A 34 5.00 -2.46 -15.39
CA LEU A 34 4.45 -1.74 -14.24
C LEU A 34 4.10 -2.72 -13.11
N LEU A 35 3.48 -3.86 -13.43
CA LEU A 35 3.21 -4.93 -12.47
C LEU A 35 4.51 -5.49 -11.87
N ASN A 36 5.54 -5.72 -12.68
CA ASN A 36 6.82 -6.22 -12.21
C ASN A 36 7.57 -5.20 -11.32
N GLU A 37 7.54 -3.92 -11.66
CA GLU A 37 8.06 -2.84 -10.80
C GLU A 37 7.27 -2.75 -9.48
N LEU A 38 5.95 -2.96 -9.52
CA LEU A 38 5.11 -3.04 -8.32
C LEU A 38 5.40 -4.31 -7.48
N THR A 39 5.78 -5.44 -8.08
CA THR A 39 6.11 -6.69 -7.34
C THR A 39 7.47 -6.69 -6.65
N SER A 40 8.29 -5.64 -6.82
CA SER A 40 9.61 -5.55 -6.17
C SER A 40 9.55 -5.38 -4.64
N TYR A 41 8.39 -5.05 -4.07
CA TYR A 41 8.22 -4.90 -2.63
C TYR A 41 7.74 -6.20 -1.98
N SER A 42 8.65 -6.90 -1.30
CA SER A 42 8.30 -8.07 -0.49
C SER A 42 7.42 -7.68 0.69
N GLU A 43 6.37 -8.46 0.92
CA GLU A 43 5.57 -8.36 2.15
C GLU A 43 6.06 -9.35 3.22
N PRO A 44 5.88 -9.02 4.50
CA PRO A 44 6.01 -10.00 5.58
C PRO A 44 4.97 -11.12 5.42
N ASP A 45 5.32 -12.33 5.85
CA ASP A 45 4.34 -13.42 5.92
C ASP A 45 3.35 -13.18 7.07
N TRP A 46 2.26 -12.48 6.75
CA TRP A 46 1.26 -12.10 7.74
C TRP A 46 0.49 -13.30 8.31
N ALA A 47 0.40 -14.40 7.57
CA ALA A 47 -0.31 -15.59 8.04
C ALA A 47 0.38 -16.20 9.28
N SER A 48 1.71 -16.25 9.27
CA SER A 48 2.49 -16.73 10.42
C SER A 48 2.71 -15.65 11.49
N ARG A 49 2.88 -14.37 11.09
CA ARG A 49 3.24 -13.29 12.03
C ARG A 49 2.07 -12.74 12.83
N LEU A 50 0.91 -12.51 12.21
CA LEU A 50 -0.21 -11.88 12.90
C LEU A 50 -0.66 -12.65 14.16
N PRO A 51 -0.73 -13.99 14.18
CA PRO A 51 -1.02 -14.74 15.40
C PRO A 51 -0.05 -14.44 16.55
N ALA A 52 1.25 -14.38 16.27
CA ALA A 52 2.28 -14.08 17.27
C ALA A 52 2.17 -12.64 17.77
N ILE A 53 1.95 -11.67 16.88
CA ILE A 53 1.72 -10.26 17.23
C ILE A 53 0.50 -10.13 18.13
N ARG A 54 -0.62 -10.79 17.78
CA ARG A 54 -1.84 -10.78 18.59
C ARG A 54 -1.62 -11.36 19.97
N ALA A 55 -0.85 -12.45 20.09
CA ALA A 55 -0.51 -13.04 21.38
C ALA A 55 0.30 -12.05 22.25
N ALA A 56 1.31 -11.39 21.67
CA ALA A 56 2.11 -10.38 22.37
C ALA A 56 1.26 -9.16 22.82
N VAL A 57 0.34 -8.70 21.97
CA VAL A 57 -0.57 -7.59 22.29
C VAL A 57 -1.54 -7.98 23.41
N ARG A 58 -2.05 -9.22 23.42
CA ARG A 58 -2.96 -9.71 24.49
C ARG A 58 -2.30 -9.76 25.87
N GLN A 59 -0.99 -9.89 25.95
CA GLN A 59 -0.26 -9.87 27.23
C GLN A 59 -0.20 -8.48 27.86
N GLN A 60 -0.50 -7.41 27.10
CA GLN A 60 -0.44 -6.05 27.60
C GLN A 60 -1.72 -5.64 28.34
N SER A 61 -1.56 -4.97 29.48
CA SER A 61 -2.68 -4.60 30.37
C SER A 61 -3.39 -3.30 29.97
N THR A 62 -2.72 -2.39 29.25
CA THR A 62 -3.29 -1.07 28.89
C THR A 62 -3.45 -0.90 27.39
N ASP A 63 -4.45 -0.12 26.96
CA ASP A 63 -4.69 0.21 25.55
C ASP A 63 -3.45 0.84 24.88
N VAL A 64 -2.75 1.73 25.59
CA VAL A 64 -1.54 2.39 25.09
C VAL A 64 -0.41 1.37 24.93
N ALA A 65 -0.19 0.49 25.89
CA ALA A 65 0.82 -0.57 25.77
C ALA A 65 0.50 -1.53 24.62
N LYS A 66 -0.78 -1.92 24.45
CA LYS A 66 -1.25 -2.71 23.30
C LYS A 66 -0.91 -2.04 21.97
N LEU A 67 -1.18 -0.74 21.84
CA LEU A 67 -0.87 0.03 20.63
C LEU A 67 0.64 0.13 20.37
N ILE A 68 1.45 0.35 21.41
CA ILE A 68 2.91 0.42 21.29
C ILE A 68 3.44 -0.93 20.81
N THR A 69 3.07 -2.03 21.47
CA THR A 69 3.49 -3.38 21.08
C THR A 69 3.07 -3.70 19.65
N LEU A 70 1.84 -3.36 19.27
CA LEU A 70 1.36 -3.57 17.90
C LEU A 70 2.17 -2.76 16.88
N ALA A 71 2.41 -1.46 17.15
CA ALA A 71 3.18 -0.60 16.27
C ALA A 71 4.63 -1.08 16.11
N GLU A 72 5.26 -1.50 17.20
CA GLU A 72 6.65 -2.00 17.19
C GLU A 72 6.77 -3.31 16.42
N GLN A 73 5.90 -4.27 16.67
CA GLN A 73 5.95 -5.58 16.03
C GLN A 73 5.64 -5.51 14.53
N ILE A 74 4.64 -4.72 14.13
CA ILE A 74 4.35 -4.50 12.70
C ILE A 74 5.51 -3.76 12.04
N THR A 75 6.08 -2.75 12.70
CA THR A 75 7.28 -2.05 12.18
C THR A 75 8.46 -2.99 12.01
N ALA A 76 8.71 -3.87 12.99
CA ALA A 76 9.78 -4.86 12.92
C ALA A 76 9.59 -5.79 11.73
N ALA A 77 8.36 -6.29 11.50
CA ALA A 77 8.06 -7.15 10.37
C ALA A 77 8.34 -6.48 9.02
N TYR A 78 7.96 -5.21 8.84
CA TYR A 78 8.28 -4.46 7.62
C TYR A 78 9.77 -4.15 7.48
N ARG A 79 10.46 -3.91 8.60
CA ARG A 79 11.91 -3.64 8.61
C ARG A 79 12.71 -4.84 8.13
N GLU A 80 12.27 -6.07 8.43
CA GLU A 80 12.89 -7.29 7.90
C GLU A 80 12.75 -7.44 6.38
N LYS A 81 11.88 -6.65 5.75
CA LYS A 81 11.73 -6.56 4.29
C LYS A 81 12.40 -5.33 3.70
N ASP A 82 13.26 -4.67 4.46
CA ASP A 82 13.91 -3.40 4.12
C ASP A 82 12.92 -2.31 3.66
N ALA A 83 11.66 -2.41 4.08
CA ALA A 83 10.65 -1.42 3.75
C ALA A 83 10.86 -0.19 4.66
N PRO A 84 11.05 1.02 4.10
CA PRO A 84 11.24 2.25 4.88
C PRO A 84 9.90 2.73 5.45
N LEU A 85 9.33 1.95 6.36
CA LEU A 85 8.01 2.14 6.94
C LEU A 85 8.08 1.99 8.46
N ARG A 86 7.45 2.91 9.19
CA ARG A 86 7.42 2.90 10.65
C ARG A 86 6.09 3.36 11.22
N PHE A 87 5.49 2.51 12.04
CA PHE A 87 4.37 2.87 12.89
C PHE A 87 4.87 3.52 14.18
N LYS A 88 4.15 4.53 14.65
CA LYS A 88 4.36 5.19 15.93
C LYS A 88 3.00 5.43 16.59
N VAL A 89 2.95 5.32 17.90
CA VAL A 89 1.82 5.82 18.68
C VAL A 89 2.07 7.29 18.97
N VAL A 90 1.12 8.16 18.65
CA VAL A 90 1.17 9.59 18.97
C VAL A 90 -0.14 10.00 19.65
N GLN A 91 -0.14 11.13 20.35
CA GLN A 91 -1.37 11.68 20.91
C GLN A 91 -2.08 12.57 19.88
N SER A 92 -3.40 12.49 19.86
CA SER A 92 -4.27 13.45 19.18
C SER A 92 -4.28 14.80 19.89
N ASP A 93 -4.79 15.82 19.22
CA ASP A 93 -5.01 17.14 19.81
C ASP A 93 -5.91 17.06 21.06
N ASP A 94 -6.84 16.10 21.07
CA ASP A 94 -7.73 15.78 22.19
C ASP A 94 -7.10 14.85 23.26
N GLY A 95 -5.79 14.57 23.18
CA GLY A 95 -5.06 13.69 24.11
C GLY A 95 -5.30 12.18 23.91
N ALA A 96 -6.20 11.78 23.01
CA ALA A 96 -6.45 10.38 22.70
C ALA A 96 -5.27 9.71 21.96
N PRO A 97 -4.91 8.45 22.26
CA PRO A 97 -3.84 7.76 21.53
C PRO A 97 -4.28 7.44 20.11
N MET A 98 -3.39 7.70 19.15
CA MET A 98 -3.58 7.43 17.72
C MET A 98 -2.37 6.72 17.11
N LEU A 99 -2.57 6.09 15.97
CA LEU A 99 -1.49 5.52 15.18
C LEU A 99 -1.05 6.47 14.08
N ARG A 100 0.26 6.58 13.92
CA ARG A 100 0.88 7.31 12.83
C ARG A 100 1.76 6.37 12.02
N LEU A 101 1.42 6.21 10.76
CA LEU A 101 2.22 5.51 9.76
C LEU A 101 3.17 6.51 9.09
N ASN A 102 4.48 6.30 9.20
CA ASN A 102 5.48 7.05 8.44
C ASN A 102 6.02 6.13 7.34
N ALA A 103 5.71 6.43 6.09
CA ALA A 103 6.21 5.74 4.92
C ALA A 103 7.28 6.59 4.22
N GLY A 104 8.36 5.99 3.74
CA GLY A 104 9.31 6.68 2.88
C GLY A 104 8.67 7.06 1.54
N VAL A 105 9.07 8.21 0.97
CA VAL A 105 8.64 8.69 -0.37
C VAL A 105 8.69 7.62 -1.46
N MET A 106 9.66 6.71 -1.36
CA MET A 106 9.89 5.68 -2.37
C MET A 106 8.89 4.52 -2.29
N LEU A 107 8.02 4.47 -1.28
CA LEU A 107 7.04 3.39 -1.15
C LEU A 107 5.81 3.64 -2.02
N PRO A 108 5.38 2.66 -2.82
CA PRO A 108 4.14 2.75 -3.56
C PRO A 108 2.94 3.01 -2.63
N ARG A 109 1.98 3.81 -3.10
CA ARG A 109 0.75 4.12 -2.36
C ARG A 109 -0.03 2.86 -1.98
N TRP A 110 -0.08 1.86 -2.85
CA TRP A 110 -0.77 0.60 -2.57
C TRP A 110 -0.13 -0.17 -1.39
N TYR A 111 1.21 -0.17 -1.30
CA TYR A 111 1.96 -0.85 -0.24
C TYR A 111 1.73 -0.14 1.10
N THR A 112 1.81 1.19 1.08
CA THR A 112 1.48 2.04 2.24
C THR A 112 0.03 1.85 2.69
N ALA A 113 -0.92 1.77 1.75
CA ALA A 113 -2.32 1.53 2.06
C ALA A 113 -2.56 0.16 2.68
N ARG A 114 -1.90 -0.89 2.16
CA ARG A 114 -2.01 -2.24 2.70
C ARG A 114 -1.44 -2.33 4.12
N ALA A 115 -0.29 -1.69 4.36
CA ALA A 115 0.28 -1.57 5.70
C ALA A 115 -0.67 -0.84 6.67
N ALA A 116 -1.26 0.28 6.24
CA ALA A 116 -2.25 1.01 7.02
C ALA A 116 -3.47 0.13 7.35
N ARG A 117 -3.98 -0.63 6.38
CA ARG A 117 -5.12 -1.53 6.60
C ARG A 117 -4.84 -2.60 7.64
N ILE A 118 -3.69 -3.27 7.54
CA ILE A 118 -3.30 -4.31 8.50
C ILE A 118 -3.21 -3.73 9.91
N ALA A 119 -2.53 -2.60 10.07
CA ALA A 119 -2.41 -1.96 11.38
C ALA A 119 -3.77 -1.51 11.92
N TYR A 120 -4.65 -0.96 11.08
CA TYR A 120 -6.00 -0.56 11.47
C TYR A 120 -6.84 -1.76 11.95
N ASP A 121 -6.88 -2.84 11.17
CA ASP A 121 -7.64 -4.05 11.51
C ASP A 121 -7.15 -4.70 12.79
N GLU A 122 -5.83 -4.82 12.96
CA GLU A 122 -5.26 -5.39 14.19
C GLU A 122 -5.50 -4.49 15.40
N THR A 123 -5.49 -3.18 15.22
CA THR A 123 -5.80 -2.22 16.30
C THR A 123 -7.26 -2.33 16.72
N ARG A 124 -8.17 -2.37 15.75
CA ARG A 124 -9.60 -2.56 16.01
C ARG A 124 -9.86 -3.89 16.74
N ARG A 125 -9.16 -4.95 16.35
CA ARG A 125 -9.23 -6.27 17.02
C ARG A 125 -8.67 -6.24 18.44
N ALA A 126 -7.55 -5.55 18.66
CA ALA A 126 -6.87 -5.51 19.95
C ALA A 126 -7.61 -4.67 21.01
N LEU A 127 -8.24 -3.59 20.58
CA LEU A 127 -8.88 -2.62 21.48
C LEU A 127 -10.41 -2.67 21.47
N GLY A 128 -11.02 -3.33 20.49
CA GLY A 128 -12.48 -3.38 20.33
C GLY A 128 -13.12 -2.06 19.89
N ARG A 129 -12.31 -1.05 19.54
CA ARG A 129 -12.75 0.27 19.08
C ARG A 129 -11.86 0.78 17.96
N GLU A 130 -12.37 1.75 17.21
CA GLU A 130 -11.61 2.39 16.14
C GLU A 130 -10.58 3.36 16.71
N VAL A 131 -9.36 3.30 16.17
CA VAL A 131 -8.29 4.23 16.48
C VAL A 131 -7.86 4.92 15.19
N PRO A 132 -7.79 6.26 15.15
CA PRO A 132 -7.40 6.95 13.95
C PRO A 132 -5.97 6.58 13.54
N LEU A 133 -5.79 6.31 12.25
CA LEU A 133 -4.50 6.03 11.66
C LEU A 133 -4.18 7.08 10.59
N ILE A 134 -3.20 7.93 10.88
CA ILE A 134 -2.77 9.00 9.97
C ILE A 134 -1.53 8.55 9.21
N ILE A 135 -1.53 8.77 7.89
CA ILE A 135 -0.44 8.39 7.00
C ILE A 135 0.39 9.62 6.67
N TYR A 136 1.67 9.54 7.02
CA TYR A 136 2.69 10.50 6.71
C TYR A 136 3.68 9.92 5.71
N GLU A 137 4.05 10.73 4.73
CA GLU A 137 5.20 10.53 3.88
C GLU A 137 6.39 11.21 4.52
N THR A 138 7.50 10.50 4.63
CA THR A 138 8.76 10.96 5.22
C THR A 138 9.83 11.04 4.15
N TYR A 139 10.41 12.22 4.01
CA TYR A 139 11.56 12.46 3.14
C TYR A 139 12.83 12.07 3.90
N LEU A 140 13.86 11.59 3.20
CA LEU A 140 15.18 11.26 3.77
C LEU A 140 15.78 12.42 4.61
N VAL A 141 15.31 13.65 4.42
CA VAL A 141 15.74 14.88 5.11
C VAL A 141 14.65 15.40 6.08
N GLY A 142 14.20 14.56 7.01
CA GLY A 142 13.50 14.95 8.25
C GLY A 142 12.11 15.60 8.14
N ARG A 143 11.66 16.01 6.95
CA ARG A 143 10.31 16.53 6.73
C ARG A 143 9.32 15.39 6.56
N ALA A 144 8.19 15.50 7.25
CA ALA A 144 7.08 14.57 7.13
C ALA A 144 5.83 15.33 6.68
N ARG A 145 5.18 14.86 5.62
CA ARG A 145 3.93 15.42 5.09
C ARG A 145 2.80 14.45 5.35
N ARG A 146 1.68 14.91 5.92
CA ARG A 146 0.46 14.10 5.95
C ARG A 146 -0.03 13.89 4.53
N ILE A 147 -0.07 12.65 4.09
CA ILE A 147 -0.51 12.26 2.75
C ILE A 147 -1.84 11.50 2.77
N GLY A 148 -2.35 11.11 3.94
CA GLY A 148 -3.60 10.37 3.98
C GLY A 148 -4.04 9.96 5.37
N GLU A 149 -5.12 9.22 5.41
CA GLU A 149 -5.71 8.64 6.61
C GLU A 149 -6.42 7.33 6.29
N CYS A 150 -6.47 6.45 7.28
CA CYS A 150 -7.20 5.19 7.21
C CYS A 150 -8.33 5.22 8.25
N HIS A 151 -9.55 5.02 7.78
CA HIS A 151 -10.76 5.01 8.60
C HIS A 151 -11.79 4.04 8.03
N ALA A 152 -12.72 3.58 8.86
CA ALA A 152 -13.87 2.81 8.39
C ALA A 152 -15.02 3.77 8.06
N ARG A 153 -15.64 3.58 6.90
CA ARG A 153 -16.85 4.30 6.46
C ARG A 153 -17.89 3.27 6.02
N ASN A 154 -19.07 3.31 6.63
CA ASN A 154 -20.17 2.37 6.33
C ASN A 154 -19.77 0.88 6.39
N GLY A 155 -18.86 0.52 7.31
CA GLY A 155 -18.35 -0.85 7.43
C GLY A 155 -17.26 -1.24 6.42
N VAL A 156 -16.88 -0.34 5.51
CA VAL A 156 -15.78 -0.53 4.55
C VAL A 156 -14.54 0.21 5.02
N LEU A 157 -13.39 -0.45 4.96
CA LEU A 157 -12.10 0.15 5.32
C LEU A 157 -11.54 0.99 4.16
N GLU A 158 -11.57 2.30 4.32
CA GLU A 158 -11.08 3.26 3.34
C GLU A 158 -9.68 3.75 3.72
N VAL A 159 -8.79 3.82 2.73
CA VAL A 159 -7.50 4.51 2.83
C VAL A 159 -7.53 5.64 1.83
N VAL A 160 -7.60 6.86 2.32
CA VAL A 160 -7.73 8.06 1.49
C VAL A 160 -6.38 8.77 1.46
N PHE A 161 -5.81 8.91 0.27
CA PHE A 161 -4.64 9.76 0.04
C PHE A 161 -5.06 11.14 -0.45
N ARG A 162 -4.34 12.17 -0.01
CA ARG A 162 -4.48 13.56 -0.44
C ARG A 162 -3.55 13.89 -1.61
#